data_AF-A0A7C9K666-F1
#
_entry.id   AF-A0A7C9K666-F1
#
_cell.length_a   1.000
_cell.length_b   1.000
_cell.length_c   1.000
_cell.angle_alpha   90.00
_cell.angle_beta   90.00
_cell.angle_gamma   90.00
#
_symmetry.space_group_name_H-M   'P 1'
#
loop_
_entity.id
_entity.type
_entity.pdbx_description
1 polymer ?
#
loop_
_entity_poly.entity_id
_entity_poly.type
_entity_poly.pdbx_seq_one_letter_code
_entity_poly.pdbx_strand_id
1 'polypeptide(L)'
;MAQWCDKQISKAVLGQTMTTEDGLSRAQPSVHNEVREVIIKWDARQLSATFNEYLVNPYTLLNYGEQERYPQVNIELPKPEDLKPFVDAIKEMVDRWLKVLTEDVLAKFGIAQAEAGDEVLHALSAPVNDIALNRQGNRAKRKHLALNRRNDKVNGEAEIDAMVVEVMSNWVEVGGEFINPILKLAKNAKSLSGTERRLGRTT
;
A
#
# COMPACT_ATOMS: atom_id res chain seq x y z
N MET A 1 -8.61 -13.03 -42.59
CA MET A 1 -7.20 -13.42 -42.45
C MET A 1 -6.51 -12.67 -41.31
N ALA A 2 -6.41 -11.33 -41.36
CA ALA A 2 -5.71 -10.54 -40.33
C ALA A 2 -6.18 -10.81 -38.88
N GLN A 3 -7.50 -10.83 -38.65
CA GLN A 3 -8.06 -11.14 -37.33
C GLN A 3 -7.73 -12.55 -36.83
N TRP A 4 -7.57 -13.52 -37.74
CA TRP A 4 -7.19 -14.87 -37.36
C TRP A 4 -5.73 -14.92 -36.91
N CYS A 5 -4.83 -14.27 -37.65
CA CYS A 5 -3.41 -14.17 -37.27
C CYS A 5 -3.25 -13.49 -35.90
N ASP A 6 -3.96 -12.39 -35.67
CA ASP A 6 -3.94 -11.65 -34.41
C ASP A 6 -4.39 -12.52 -33.22
N LYS A 7 -5.47 -13.30 -33.41
CA LYS A 7 -5.94 -14.27 -32.41
C LYS A 7 -4.92 -15.38 -32.13
N GLN A 8 -4.23 -15.91 -33.14
CA GLN A 8 -3.20 -16.94 -32.93
C GLN A 8 -1.96 -16.39 -32.23
N ILE A 9 -1.50 -15.18 -32.60
CA ILE A 9 -0.38 -14.51 -31.93
C ILE A 9 -0.71 -14.26 -30.46
N SER A 10 -1.91 -13.76 -30.18
CA SER A 10 -2.37 -13.54 -28.81
C SER A 10 -2.41 -14.84 -27.99
N LYS A 11 -2.79 -15.98 -28.57
CA LYS A 11 -2.72 -17.29 -27.91
C LYS A 11 -1.27 -17.75 -27.68
N ALA A 12 -0.38 -17.50 -28.63
CA ALA A 12 1.02 -17.87 -28.49
C ALA A 12 1.74 -17.06 -27.40
N VAL A 13 1.43 -15.76 -27.27
CA VAL A 13 2.05 -14.86 -26.28
C VAL A 13 1.41 -14.99 -24.91
N LEU A 14 0.07 -14.94 -24.82
CA LEU A 14 -0.63 -14.97 -23.54
C LEU A 14 -0.94 -16.40 -23.05
N GLY A 15 -0.85 -17.41 -23.93
CA GLY A 15 -1.14 -18.80 -23.58
C GLY A 15 -2.62 -19.12 -23.33
N GLN A 16 -3.54 -18.19 -23.59
CA GLN A 16 -4.97 -18.31 -23.26
C GLN A 16 -5.89 -18.06 -24.46
N THR A 17 -7.00 -18.80 -24.49
CA THR A 17 -7.93 -18.84 -25.63
C THR A 17 -9.19 -17.99 -25.42
N MET A 18 -9.78 -17.94 -24.22
CA MET A 18 -11.09 -17.29 -24.03
C MET A 18 -11.05 -15.76 -24.01
N THR A 19 -10.06 -15.12 -23.36
CA THR A 19 -9.97 -13.64 -23.34
C THR A 19 -9.73 -13.02 -24.71
N THR A 20 -9.19 -13.81 -25.63
CA THR A 20 -8.85 -13.39 -26.99
C THR A 20 -10.00 -13.68 -27.98
N GLU A 21 -10.84 -14.67 -27.69
CA GLU A 21 -11.83 -15.16 -28.66
C GLU A 21 -13.23 -14.60 -28.52
N ASP A 22 -13.77 -14.32 -27.31
CA ASP A 22 -15.16 -13.84 -27.18
C ASP A 22 -15.46 -13.05 -25.89
N GLY A 23 -16.24 -11.98 -26.04
CA GLY A 23 -16.61 -11.04 -24.97
C GLY A 23 -17.76 -11.48 -24.04
N LEU A 24 -18.17 -12.75 -24.02
CA LEU A 24 -19.38 -13.17 -23.31
C LEU A 24 -19.29 -14.61 -22.75
N SER A 25 -18.53 -14.81 -21.67
CA SER A 25 -18.91 -15.80 -20.64
C SER A 25 -18.16 -15.56 -19.33
N ARG A 26 -18.88 -15.12 -18.30
CA ARG A 26 -18.34 -14.69 -16.99
C ARG A 26 -17.88 -15.84 -16.08
N ALA A 27 -17.91 -17.10 -16.55
CA ALA A 27 -17.72 -18.28 -15.70
C ALA A 27 -16.31 -18.90 -15.74
N GLN A 28 -15.39 -18.39 -16.56
CA GLN A 28 -14.04 -18.94 -16.72
C GLN A 28 -12.82 -18.02 -16.41
N PRO A 29 -12.93 -16.81 -15.81
CA PRO A 29 -11.76 -15.95 -15.58
C PRO A 29 -10.65 -16.54 -14.67
N SER A 30 -10.98 -17.46 -13.75
CA SER A 30 -9.99 -17.91 -12.75
C SER A 30 -8.88 -18.78 -13.36
N VAL A 31 -9.23 -19.73 -14.22
CA VAL A 31 -8.28 -20.66 -14.87
C VAL A 31 -7.34 -19.91 -15.83
N HIS A 32 -7.79 -18.76 -16.33
CA HIS A 32 -7.01 -17.95 -17.27
C HIS A 32 -5.95 -17.07 -16.60
N ASN A 33 -6.18 -16.64 -15.36
CA ASN A 33 -5.15 -15.94 -14.59
C ASN A 33 -3.96 -16.85 -14.21
N GLU A 34 -4.19 -18.15 -14.02
CA GLU A 34 -3.15 -19.10 -13.62
C GLU A 34 -2.01 -19.18 -14.66
N VAL A 35 -2.33 -19.16 -15.96
CA VAL A 35 -1.31 -19.20 -17.02
C VAL A 35 -0.46 -17.91 -17.01
N ARG A 36 -1.11 -16.76 -16.81
CA ARG A 36 -0.42 -15.47 -16.68
C ARG A 36 0.50 -15.48 -15.46
N GLU A 37 0.04 -15.98 -14.33
CA GLU A 37 0.85 -16.09 -13.11
C GLU A 37 2.07 -16.99 -13.32
N VAL A 38 1.93 -18.10 -14.06
CA VAL A 38 3.06 -18.97 -14.40
C VAL A 38 4.07 -18.21 -15.26
N ILE A 39 3.64 -17.49 -16.31
CA ILE A 39 4.53 -16.68 -17.15
C ILE A 39 5.28 -15.64 -16.30
N ILE A 40 4.55 -14.88 -15.49
CA ILE A 40 5.17 -13.86 -14.63
C ILE A 40 6.17 -14.48 -13.65
N LYS A 41 5.88 -15.66 -13.09
CA LYS A 41 6.81 -16.39 -12.22
C LYS A 41 8.08 -16.82 -12.96
N TRP A 42 7.94 -17.29 -14.19
CA TRP A 42 9.09 -17.64 -15.03
C TRP A 42 9.93 -16.41 -15.36
N ASP A 43 9.30 -15.29 -15.72
CA ASP A 43 10.01 -14.04 -16.00
C ASP A 43 10.73 -13.51 -14.75
N ALA A 44 10.09 -13.54 -13.59
CA ALA A 44 10.72 -13.15 -12.33
C ALA A 44 11.93 -14.03 -11.98
N ARG A 45 11.85 -15.35 -12.24
CA ARG A 45 12.97 -16.26 -12.05
C ARG A 45 14.12 -15.96 -13.02
N GLN A 46 13.82 -15.67 -14.28
CA GLN A 46 14.83 -15.31 -15.28
C GLN A 46 15.53 -14.01 -14.90
N LEU A 47 14.78 -12.97 -14.53
CA LEU A 47 15.34 -11.69 -14.08
C LEU A 47 16.19 -11.85 -12.82
N SER A 48 15.73 -12.65 -11.85
CA SER A 48 16.51 -12.94 -10.64
C SER A 48 17.84 -13.61 -10.98
N ALA A 49 17.84 -14.58 -11.90
CA ALA A 49 19.08 -15.22 -12.37
C ALA A 49 20.02 -14.22 -13.05
N THR A 50 19.49 -13.37 -13.94
CA THR A 50 20.26 -12.32 -14.62
C THR A 50 20.87 -11.33 -13.63
N PHE A 51 20.11 -10.86 -12.63
CA PHE A 51 20.66 -9.96 -11.61
C PHE A 51 21.74 -10.64 -10.76
N ASN A 52 21.52 -11.88 -10.36
CA ASN A 52 22.51 -12.59 -9.56
C ASN A 52 23.82 -12.79 -10.32
N GLU A 53 23.75 -13.17 -11.59
CA GLU A 53 24.93 -13.45 -12.41
C GLU A 53 25.66 -12.17 -12.86
N TYR A 54 24.94 -11.15 -13.32
CA TYR A 54 25.55 -9.98 -13.96
C TYR A 54 25.70 -8.75 -13.06
N LEU A 55 25.03 -8.71 -11.90
CA LEU A 55 25.11 -7.59 -10.98
C LEU A 55 25.65 -8.01 -9.61
N VAL A 56 24.98 -8.95 -8.95
CA VAL A 56 25.26 -9.28 -7.55
C VAL A 56 26.61 -9.96 -7.37
N ASN A 57 26.87 -11.02 -8.14
CA ASN A 57 28.14 -11.74 -8.10
C ASN A 57 29.34 -10.85 -8.43
N PRO A 58 29.39 -10.13 -9.57
CA PRO A 58 30.54 -9.30 -9.90
C PRO A 58 30.71 -8.13 -8.93
N TYR A 59 29.61 -7.52 -8.46
CA TYR A 59 29.69 -6.45 -7.46
C TYR A 59 30.28 -6.95 -6.14
N THR A 60 29.85 -8.12 -5.66
CA THR A 60 30.35 -8.70 -4.41
C THR A 60 31.82 -9.08 -4.56
N LEU A 61 32.19 -9.71 -5.68
CA LEU A 61 33.56 -10.11 -5.97
C LEU A 61 34.52 -8.90 -6.02
N LEU A 62 34.10 -7.81 -6.66
CA LEU A 62 34.91 -6.59 -6.80
C LEU A 62 35.10 -5.85 -5.46
N ASN A 63 34.10 -5.85 -4.58
CA ASN A 63 34.15 -5.07 -3.34
C ASN A 63 34.64 -5.88 -2.13
N TYR A 64 34.36 -7.18 -2.08
CA TYR A 64 34.60 -8.02 -0.91
C TYR A 64 35.50 -9.23 -1.20
N GLY A 65 35.92 -9.42 -2.45
CA GLY A 65 36.71 -10.58 -2.87
C GLY A 65 35.88 -11.85 -3.01
N GLU A 66 36.56 -12.98 -3.14
CA GLU A 66 35.91 -14.29 -3.26
C GLU A 66 35.21 -14.66 -1.95
N GLN A 67 33.92 -15.02 -2.05
CA GLN A 67 33.13 -15.51 -0.92
C GLN A 67 32.72 -16.97 -1.14
N GLU A 68 32.62 -17.74 -0.05
CA GLU A 68 32.08 -19.10 -0.07
C GLU A 68 30.58 -19.11 -0.44
N ARG A 69 29.85 -18.04 -0.07
CA ARG A 69 28.42 -17.88 -0.36
C ARG A 69 28.10 -16.44 -0.72
N TYR A 70 27.66 -16.24 -1.95
CA TYR A 70 27.22 -14.93 -2.45
C TYR A 70 25.78 -14.62 -2.03
N PRO A 71 25.44 -13.34 -1.82
CA PRO A 71 24.06 -12.92 -1.64
C PRO A 71 23.25 -13.21 -2.91
N GLN A 72 21.95 -13.50 -2.73
CA GLN A 72 21.04 -13.80 -3.84
C GLN A 72 19.82 -12.89 -3.76
N VAL A 73 19.47 -12.30 -4.89
CA VAL A 73 18.23 -11.56 -5.11
C VAL A 73 17.22 -12.51 -5.74
N ASN A 74 16.04 -12.58 -5.13
CA ASN A 74 14.89 -13.32 -5.64
C ASN A 74 13.68 -12.39 -5.71
N ILE A 75 13.06 -12.30 -6.87
CA ILE A 75 11.83 -11.52 -7.07
C ILE A 75 10.65 -12.42 -6.73
N GLU A 76 10.04 -12.17 -5.57
CA GLU A 76 8.84 -12.87 -5.13
C GLU A 76 7.59 -12.12 -5.55
N LEU A 77 6.62 -12.86 -6.08
CA LEU A 77 5.33 -12.33 -6.50
C LEU A 77 4.31 -12.61 -5.40
N PRO A 78 3.80 -11.57 -4.70
CA PRO A 78 2.78 -11.76 -3.69
C PRO A 78 1.50 -12.25 -4.37
N LYS A 79 1.05 -13.44 -3.99
CA LYS A 79 -0.24 -13.95 -4.45
C LYS A 79 -1.36 -13.29 -3.64
N PRO A 80 -2.45 -12.84 -4.29
CA PRO A 80 -3.64 -12.43 -3.56
C PRO A 80 -4.27 -13.68 -2.95
N GLU A 81 -3.87 -14.02 -1.73
CA GLU A 81 -4.51 -15.08 -0.97
C GLU A 81 -5.83 -14.58 -0.39
N ASP A 82 -6.88 -15.40 -0.47
CA ASP A 82 -8.09 -15.14 0.31
C ASP A 82 -7.77 -15.46 1.77
N LEU A 83 -7.68 -14.40 2.58
CA LEU A 83 -7.29 -14.51 3.98
C LEU A 83 -8.46 -14.98 4.87
N LYS A 84 -9.70 -14.98 4.35
CA LYS A 84 -10.87 -15.46 5.10
C LYS A 84 -10.79 -16.94 5.50
N PRO A 85 -10.54 -17.90 4.58
CA PRO A 85 -10.39 -19.30 4.95
C PRO A 85 -9.22 -19.52 5.93
N PHE A 86 -8.17 -18.70 5.86
CA PHE A 86 -7.06 -18.75 6.81
C PHE A 86 -7.49 -18.32 8.22
N VAL A 87 -8.24 -17.21 8.35
CA VAL A 87 -8.80 -16.76 9.64
C VAL A 87 -9.77 -17.79 10.22
N ASP A 88 -10.66 -18.34 9.39
CA ASP A 88 -11.64 -19.33 9.83
C ASP A 88 -10.95 -20.61 10.33
N ALA A 89 -9.94 -21.11 9.61
CA ALA A 89 -9.15 -22.25 10.03
C ALA A 89 -8.37 -21.99 11.33
N ILE A 90 -7.74 -20.82 11.47
CA ILE A 90 -7.02 -20.46 12.70
C ILE A 90 -7.97 -20.40 13.88
N LYS A 91 -9.16 -19.81 13.71
CA LYS A 91 -10.15 -19.71 14.78
C LYS A 91 -10.54 -21.10 15.30
N GLU A 92 -10.84 -22.03 14.40
CA GLU A 92 -11.14 -23.42 14.78
C GLU A 92 -9.96 -24.13 15.46
N MET A 93 -8.73 -23.88 15.00
CA MET A 93 -7.53 -24.48 15.58
C MET A 93 -7.24 -23.94 16.99
N VAL A 94 -7.37 -22.63 17.20
CA VAL A 94 -7.17 -21.97 18.50
C VAL A 94 -8.24 -22.42 19.49
N ASP A 95 -9.51 -22.54 19.06
CA ASP A 95 -10.60 -23.09 19.88
C ASP A 95 -10.33 -24.56 20.30
N ARG A 96 -9.55 -25.30 19.50
CA ARG A 96 -9.08 -26.67 19.77
C ARG A 96 -7.72 -26.73 20.46
N TRP A 97 -7.29 -25.64 21.11
CA TRP A 97 -6.07 -25.55 21.91
C TRP A 97 -4.74 -25.54 21.14
N LEU A 98 -4.75 -25.22 19.84
CA LEU A 98 -3.52 -24.96 19.11
C LEU A 98 -2.92 -23.62 19.57
N LYS A 99 -1.67 -23.65 20.03
CA LYS A 99 -0.90 -22.44 20.32
C LYS A 99 -0.26 -21.94 19.03
N VAL A 100 -0.69 -20.77 18.57
CA VAL A 100 -0.17 -20.12 17.37
C VAL A 100 0.61 -18.87 17.80
N LEU A 101 1.80 -18.67 17.22
CA LEU A 101 2.59 -17.47 17.43
C LEU A 101 1.90 -16.27 16.76
N THR A 102 1.75 -15.17 17.50
CA THR A 102 1.13 -13.96 16.97
C THR A 102 1.96 -13.35 15.83
N GLU A 103 3.29 -13.47 15.89
CA GLU A 103 4.21 -13.00 14.86
C GLU A 103 3.98 -13.68 13.51
N ASP A 104 3.81 -15.00 13.49
CA ASP A 104 3.54 -15.76 12.27
C ASP A 104 2.23 -15.34 11.59
N VAL A 105 1.20 -15.07 12.40
CA VAL A 105 -0.10 -14.60 11.92
C VAL A 105 0.05 -13.20 11.33
N LEU A 106 0.65 -12.28 12.08
CA LEU A 106 0.87 -10.90 11.64
C LEU A 106 1.73 -10.81 10.37
N ALA A 107 2.80 -11.62 10.30
CA ALA A 107 3.65 -11.73 9.12
C ALA A 107 2.86 -12.22 7.89
N LYS A 108 1.95 -13.18 8.07
CA LYS A 108 1.06 -13.64 6.99
C LYS A 108 0.11 -12.54 6.49
N PHE A 109 -0.33 -11.64 7.38
CA PHE A 109 -1.14 -10.48 7.02
C PHE A 109 -0.31 -9.28 6.53
N GLY A 110 1.03 -9.34 6.62
CA GLY A 110 1.90 -8.20 6.31
C GLY A 110 1.72 -7.02 7.27
N ILE A 111 1.22 -7.27 8.49
CA ILE A 111 0.99 -6.25 9.52
C ILE A 111 2.16 -6.31 10.51
N ALA A 112 2.75 -5.17 10.83
CA ALA A 112 3.79 -5.10 11.86
C ALA A 112 3.16 -5.27 13.26
N GLN A 113 3.89 -5.90 14.16
CA GLN A 113 3.50 -5.95 15.57
C GLN A 113 3.58 -4.54 16.16
N ALA A 114 2.53 -4.09 16.84
CA ALA A 114 2.54 -2.81 17.54
C ALA A 114 3.53 -2.84 18.70
N GLU A 115 4.36 -1.79 18.81
CA GLU A 115 5.27 -1.63 19.93
C GLU A 115 4.58 -0.95 21.13
N ALA A 116 5.24 -0.97 22.29
CA ALA A 116 4.76 -0.32 23.50
C ALA A 116 4.81 1.22 23.34
N GLY A 117 3.77 1.80 22.74
CA GLY A 117 3.66 3.24 22.48
C GLY A 117 2.86 3.61 21.23
N ASP A 118 2.59 2.64 20.35
CA ASP A 118 1.84 2.88 19.12
C ASP A 118 0.33 3.00 19.38
N GLU A 119 -0.35 3.81 18.58
CA GLU A 119 -1.81 3.93 18.63
C GLU A 119 -2.45 2.68 18.01
N VAL A 120 -3.01 1.81 18.85
CA VAL A 120 -3.58 0.51 18.43
C VAL A 120 -5.09 0.64 18.19
N LEU A 121 -5.59 0.01 17.13
CA LEU A 121 -7.02 -0.12 16.88
C LEU A 121 -7.67 -1.01 17.95
N HIS A 122 -8.61 -0.46 18.70
CA HIS A 122 -9.41 -1.21 19.67
C HIS A 122 -10.68 -1.77 19.03
N ALA A 123 -11.08 -2.97 19.42
CA ALA A 123 -12.38 -3.52 19.03
C ALA A 123 -13.51 -2.64 19.60
N LEU A 124 -14.47 -2.24 18.75
CA LEU A 124 -15.61 -1.39 19.13
C LEU A 124 -16.54 -2.03 20.19
N SER A 125 -16.36 -3.31 20.50
CA SER A 125 -17.14 -4.03 21.50
C SER A 125 -16.28 -5.12 22.13
N ALA A 126 -15.47 -4.75 23.11
CA ALA A 126 -15.00 -5.74 24.08
C ALA A 126 -16.21 -6.24 24.89
N PRO A 127 -16.41 -7.56 25.06
CA PRO A 127 -17.41 -8.05 25.99
C PRO A 127 -16.97 -7.64 27.40
N VAL A 128 -17.68 -6.65 27.95
CA VAL A 128 -17.54 -6.27 29.36
C VAL A 128 -18.03 -7.47 30.17
N ASN A 129 -17.11 -8.21 30.78
CA ASN A 129 -17.43 -9.12 31.85
C ASN A 129 -17.85 -8.28 33.06
N ASP A 130 -19.14 -7.96 33.10
CA ASP A 130 -19.76 -7.15 34.15
C ASP A 130 -19.80 -7.97 35.45
N ILE A 131 -18.76 -7.82 36.28
CA ILE A 131 -18.77 -8.31 37.66
C ILE A 131 -19.69 -7.38 38.45
N ALA A 132 -20.97 -7.77 38.50
CA ALA A 132 -21.97 -7.46 39.51
C ALA A 132 -21.80 -6.15 40.32
N LEU A 133 -22.50 -5.08 39.89
CA LEU A 133 -23.01 -4.05 40.80
C LEU A 133 -24.54 -4.05 40.83
N ASN A 134 -25.09 -5.06 41.52
CA ASN A 134 -26.46 -4.98 42.03
C ASN A 134 -26.51 -3.99 43.20
N ARG A 135 -26.81 -2.71 42.93
CA ARG A 135 -27.39 -1.81 43.94
C ARG A 135 -28.30 -0.74 43.31
N GLN A 136 -29.56 -1.12 43.19
CA GLN A 136 -30.78 -0.31 43.35
C GLN A 136 -30.76 1.16 42.90
N GLY A 137 -31.48 1.42 41.80
CA GLY A 137 -32.02 2.73 41.44
C GLY A 137 -33.18 2.57 40.45
N ASN A 138 -34.40 2.45 40.97
CA ASN A 138 -35.62 2.24 40.21
C ASN A 138 -35.85 3.27 39.08
N ARG A 139 -35.99 2.76 37.85
CA ARG A 139 -37.24 2.81 37.08
C ARG A 139 -37.93 4.19 36.96
N ALA A 140 -37.36 5.12 36.18
CA ALA A 140 -38.15 6.17 35.54
C ALA A 140 -37.47 6.75 34.29
N LYS A 141 -38.22 6.80 33.18
CA LYS A 141 -37.95 7.51 31.91
C LYS A 141 -36.90 6.89 30.97
N ARG A 142 -37.27 5.76 30.37
CA ARG A 142 -36.93 5.51 28.96
C ARG A 142 -37.63 6.57 28.11
N LYS A 143 -36.90 7.61 27.70
CA LYS A 143 -37.22 8.38 26.49
C LYS A 143 -36.32 7.85 25.39
N HIS A 144 -36.82 6.91 24.59
CA HIS A 144 -36.28 6.70 23.25
C HIS A 144 -36.59 7.97 22.45
N LEU A 145 -35.65 8.91 22.48
CA LEU A 145 -35.63 10.01 21.54
C LEU A 145 -34.82 9.52 20.34
N ALA A 146 -35.49 9.36 19.19
CA ALA A 146 -34.84 9.02 17.94
C ALA A 146 -33.69 10.01 17.65
N LEU A 147 -32.47 9.49 17.45
CA LEU A 147 -31.27 10.27 17.14
C LEU A 147 -31.32 10.97 15.76
N ASN A 148 -32.36 10.74 14.96
CA ASN A 148 -32.49 11.28 13.60
C ASN A 148 -32.95 12.75 13.55
N ARG A 149 -32.90 13.48 14.66
CA ARG A 149 -33.17 14.93 14.68
C ARG A 149 -32.08 15.67 15.45
N ARG A 150 -30.82 15.47 15.07
CA ARG A 150 -29.81 16.53 15.19
C ARG A 150 -29.82 17.34 13.91
N ASN A 151 -30.61 18.40 13.96
CA ASN A 151 -30.47 19.54 13.08
C ASN A 151 -29.39 20.42 13.72
N ASP A 152 -28.14 19.98 13.72
CA ASP A 152 -27.02 20.88 13.99
C ASP A 152 -26.59 21.40 12.64
N LYS A 153 -26.87 22.70 12.42
CA LYS A 153 -26.19 23.52 11.43
C LYS A 153 -24.71 23.54 11.80
N VAL A 154 -24.01 22.45 11.51
CA VAL A 154 -22.56 22.45 11.44
C VAL A 154 -22.28 23.15 10.12
N ASN A 155 -21.91 24.43 10.21
CA ASN A 155 -21.38 25.15 9.08
C ASN A 155 -20.08 24.44 8.71
N GLY A 156 -20.15 23.48 7.77
CA GLY A 156 -18.98 22.71 7.33
C GLY A 156 -17.84 23.63 6.89
N GLU A 157 -18.16 24.84 6.43
CA GLU A 157 -17.18 25.89 6.15
C GLU A 157 -16.34 26.28 7.38
N ALA A 158 -16.92 26.39 8.57
CA ALA A 158 -16.19 26.78 9.79
C ALA A 158 -15.29 25.66 10.33
N GLU A 159 -15.68 24.40 10.18
CA GLU A 159 -14.82 23.25 10.50
C GLU A 159 -13.67 23.12 9.49
N ILE A 160 -13.97 23.33 8.20
CA ILE A 160 -12.94 23.33 7.15
C ILE A 160 -11.94 24.47 7.38
N ASP A 161 -12.41 25.66 7.74
CA ASP A 161 -11.54 26.82 7.98
C ASP A 161 -10.63 26.59 9.20
N ALA A 162 -11.16 25.99 10.28
CA ALA A 162 -10.35 25.61 11.44
C ALA A 162 -9.25 24.58 11.09
N MET A 163 -9.58 23.57 10.28
CA MET A 163 -8.60 22.59 9.80
C MET A 163 -7.54 23.21 8.88
N VAL A 164 -7.94 24.14 8.00
CA VAL A 164 -7.00 24.86 7.12
C VAL A 164 -6.04 25.73 7.94
N VAL A 165 -6.52 26.44 8.96
CA VAL A 165 -5.66 27.27 9.83
C VAL A 165 -4.65 26.41 10.60
N GLU A 166 -5.08 25.25 11.10
CA GLU A 166 -4.18 24.31 11.77
C GLU A 166 -3.09 23.81 10.81
N VAL A 167 -3.45 23.37 9.61
CA VAL A 167 -2.48 22.93 8.58
C VAL A 167 -1.54 24.06 8.14
N MET A 168 -2.05 25.29 8.00
CA MET A 168 -1.26 26.45 7.58
C MET A 168 -0.32 26.98 8.68
N SER A 169 -0.59 26.68 9.95
CA SER A 169 0.25 27.12 11.08
C SER A 169 1.66 26.50 11.07
N ASN A 170 1.77 25.26 10.55
CA ASN A 170 3.04 24.56 10.35
C ASN A 170 3.62 24.73 8.94
N TRP A 171 3.00 25.56 8.10
CA TRP A 171 3.51 25.83 6.77
C TRP A 171 4.76 26.70 6.87
N VAL A 172 5.90 26.14 6.44
CA VAL A 172 7.17 26.85 6.32
C VAL A 172 7.43 27.10 4.85
N GLU A 173 7.69 28.35 4.47
CA GLU A 173 8.00 28.72 3.08
C GLU A 173 9.41 28.23 2.71
N VAL A 174 9.53 27.00 2.23
CA VAL A 174 10.84 26.36 1.91
C VAL A 174 11.52 26.97 0.67
N GLY A 175 10.91 27.94 0.00
CA GLY A 175 11.45 28.55 -1.22
C GLY A 175 12.33 29.79 -1.01
N GLY A 176 12.29 30.43 0.16
CA GLY A 176 12.85 31.78 0.35
C GLY A 176 14.34 31.88 0.04
N GLU A 177 15.15 30.98 0.58
CA GLU A 177 16.62 31.05 0.44
C GLU A 177 17.11 30.72 -0.98
N PHE A 178 16.46 29.79 -1.68
CA PHE A 178 16.83 29.44 -3.06
C PHE A 178 16.26 30.43 -4.09
N ILE A 179 15.07 30.98 -3.86
CA ILE A 179 14.39 31.86 -4.82
C ILE A 179 14.84 33.33 -4.67
N ASN A 180 15.22 33.79 -3.47
CA ASN A 180 15.71 35.15 -3.24
C ASN A 180 16.87 35.59 -4.15
N PRO A 181 17.93 34.78 -4.37
CA PRO A 181 19.01 35.18 -5.27
C PRO A 181 18.53 35.30 -6.73
N ILE A 182 17.62 34.42 -7.17
CA ILE A 182 17.04 34.47 -8.52
C ILE A 182 16.19 35.72 -8.70
N LEU A 183 15.33 36.04 -7.71
CA LEU A 183 14.50 37.25 -7.73
C LEU A 183 15.34 38.54 -7.68
N LYS A 184 16.44 38.54 -6.92
CA LYS A 184 17.37 39.68 -6.84
C LYS A 184 18.12 39.90 -8.15
N LEU A 185 18.46 38.83 -8.87
CA LEU A 185 19.05 38.92 -10.22
C LEU A 185 18.02 39.39 -11.25
N ALA A 186 16.78 38.89 -11.18
CA ALA A 186 15.70 39.30 -12.07
C ALA A 186 15.34 40.79 -11.91
N LYS A 187 15.22 41.29 -10.68
CA LYS A 187 14.91 42.71 -10.41
C LYS A 187 15.98 43.68 -10.93
N ASN A 188 17.24 43.24 -11.03
CA ASN A 188 18.36 44.07 -11.49
C ASN A 188 18.62 43.93 -13.00
N ALA A 189 17.89 43.06 -13.71
CA ALA A 189 18.05 42.85 -15.14
C ALA A 189 17.02 43.65 -15.95
N LYS A 190 17.48 44.37 -16.98
CA LYS A 190 16.61 45.13 -17.90
C LYS A 190 16.03 44.26 -19.04
N SER A 191 16.46 43.01 -19.19
CA SER A 191 15.98 42.08 -20.23
C SER A 191 16.16 40.62 -19.83
N LEU A 192 15.27 39.76 -20.34
CA LEU A 192 15.23 38.31 -20.06
C LEU A 192 16.53 37.60 -20.40
N SER A 193 17.11 37.91 -21.57
CA SER A 193 18.40 37.36 -22.03
C SER A 193 19.59 37.75 -21.13
N GLY A 194 19.49 38.86 -20.41
CA GLY A 194 20.52 39.29 -19.45
C GLY A 194 20.53 38.47 -18.17
N THR A 195 19.39 37.91 -17.79
CA THR A 195 19.22 37.06 -16.60
C THR A 195 19.82 35.67 -16.81
N GLU A 196 19.52 35.04 -17.95
CA GLU A 196 20.01 33.70 -18.32
C GLU A 196 21.54 33.64 -18.41
N ARG A 197 22.16 34.68 -18.99
CA ARG A 197 23.62 34.77 -19.14
C ARG A 197 24.37 34.91 -17.82
N ARG A 198 23.70 35.42 -16.76
CA ARG A 198 24.28 35.61 -15.43
C ARG A 198 24.10 34.40 -14.53
N LEU A 199 23.03 33.62 -14.73
CA LEU A 199 22.82 32.37 -14.00
C LEU A 199 23.89 31.31 -14.35
N GLY A 200 24.27 31.19 -15.63
CA GLY A 200 25.24 30.20 -16.11
C GLY A 200 26.72 30.47 -15.78
N ARG A 201 27.04 31.50 -14.98
CA ARG A 201 28.42 31.84 -14.57
C ARG A 201 28.74 31.53 -13.10
N THR A 202 27.78 31.01 -12.34
CA THR A 202 27.86 30.83 -10.88
C THR A 202 27.79 29.34 -10.48
N THR A 203 28.61 28.54 -11.14
CA THR A 203 29.04 27.18 -10.76
C THR A 203 30.51 27.08 -11.12
#